data_AF-V5FB81-F1
#
_entry.id   AF-V5FB81-F1
#
_cell.length_a   1.000
_cell.length_b   1.000
_cell.length_c   1.000
_cell.angle_alpha   90.00
_cell.angle_beta   90.00
_cell.angle_gamma   90.00
#
_symmetry.space_group_name_H-M   'P 1'
#
loop_
_entity.id
_entity.type
_entity.pdbx_description
1 polymer ?
#
loop_
_entity_poly.entity_id
_entity_poly.type
_entity_poly.pdbx_seq_one_letter_code
_entity_poly.pdbx_strand_id
1 'polypeptide(L)'
;MIKKYFIVLLVALLAGCTHNQAKALAINTSSVNVYPQNMTNIQLCDTLFYGRHTNQTLAAIGSEFNRRKLSKTWCDQAGNKWYLTSTVEWIVHPHSKAHHSKTHNS
;
A
#
# COMPACT_ATOMS: atom_id res chain seq x y z
N MET A 1 17.49 21.99 -36.71
CA MET A 1 16.66 22.40 -35.54
C MET A 1 15.83 21.27 -34.91
N ILE A 2 15.61 20.14 -35.59
CA ILE A 2 14.83 18.97 -35.13
C ILE A 2 15.40 18.23 -33.89
N LYS A 3 16.72 18.25 -33.68
CA LYS A 3 17.40 17.50 -32.61
C LYS A 3 17.04 17.96 -31.18
N LYS A 4 16.69 19.24 -31.00
CA LYS A 4 16.29 19.81 -29.69
C LYS A 4 14.87 19.35 -29.28
N TYR A 5 13.99 19.18 -30.25
CA TYR A 5 12.62 18.71 -30.01
C TYR A 5 12.57 17.22 -29.64
N PHE A 6 13.52 16.43 -30.14
CA PHE A 6 13.63 15.01 -29.79
C PHE A 6 13.94 14.80 -28.30
N ILE A 7 14.76 15.67 -27.70
CA ILE A 7 15.09 15.63 -26.27
C ILE A 7 13.88 16.02 -25.42
N VAL A 8 13.13 17.05 -25.84
CA VAL A 8 11.90 17.48 -25.14
C VAL A 8 10.81 16.40 -25.20
N LEU A 9 10.66 15.73 -26.36
CA LEU A 9 9.71 14.62 -26.52
C LEU A 9 10.10 13.41 -25.67
N LEU A 10 11.40 13.09 -25.55
CA LEU A 10 11.90 12.02 -24.70
C LEU A 10 11.67 12.29 -23.20
N VAL A 11 11.83 13.55 -22.76
CA VAL A 11 11.56 13.97 -21.37
C VAL A 11 10.06 13.98 -21.07
N ALA A 12 9.21 14.35 -22.03
CA ALA A 12 7.76 14.29 -21.89
C ALA A 12 7.23 12.85 -21.75
N LEU A 13 7.87 11.88 -22.40
CA LEU A 13 7.53 10.45 -22.23
C LEU A 13 7.94 9.89 -20.86
N LEU A 14 9.00 10.42 -20.24
CA LEU A 14 9.42 10.04 -18.89
C LEU A 14 8.54 10.66 -17.78
N ALA A 15 7.93 11.82 -18.04
CA ALA A 15 7.03 12.50 -17.10
C ALA A 15 5.60 11.90 -17.08
N GLY A 16 5.28 10.97 -17.99
CA GLY A 16 3.93 10.37 -18.13
C GLY A 16 3.59 9.24 -17.16
N CYS A 17 4.48 8.85 -16.25
CA CYS A 17 4.32 7.63 -15.43
C CYS A 17 4.01 7.85 -13.93
N THR A 18 3.74 9.06 -13.44
CA THR A 18 3.98 9.35 -12.01
C THR A 18 2.77 9.66 -11.11
N HIS A 19 1.51 9.62 -11.57
CA HIS A 19 0.39 9.93 -10.64
C HIS A 19 -0.39 8.72 -10.10
N ASN A 20 -0.72 7.73 -10.95
CA ASN A 20 -1.62 6.63 -10.53
C ASN A 20 -0.87 5.32 -10.16
N GLN A 21 0.42 5.22 -10.49
CA GLN A 21 1.25 4.04 -10.22
C GLN A 21 1.85 4.04 -8.80
N ALA A 22 1.92 5.20 -8.13
CA ALA A 22 2.37 5.27 -6.73
C ALA A 22 1.41 4.54 -5.78
N LYS A 23 0.12 4.45 -6.13
CA LYS A 23 -0.84 3.62 -5.41
C LYS A 23 -0.50 2.14 -5.54
N ALA A 24 0.01 1.69 -6.68
CA ALA A 24 0.39 0.30 -6.92
C ALA A 24 1.77 -0.08 -6.34
N LEU A 25 2.68 0.87 -6.15
CA LEU A 25 4.04 0.59 -5.64
C LEU A 25 4.15 0.51 -4.11
N ALA A 26 3.16 1.01 -3.36
CA ALA A 26 3.18 0.95 -1.88
C ALA A 26 2.15 -0.02 -1.28
N ILE A 27 1.22 -0.55 -2.09
CA ILE A 27 0.26 -1.55 -1.62
C ILE A 27 0.96 -2.90 -1.67
N ASN A 28 1.21 -3.41 -0.49
CA ASN A 28 1.83 -4.68 -0.15
C ASN A 28 1.24 -5.84 -0.99
N THR A 29 1.78 -6.08 -2.19
CA THR A 29 1.23 -7.00 -3.21
C THR A 29 1.43 -8.47 -2.86
N SER A 30 2.34 -8.76 -1.92
CA SER A 30 2.63 -10.11 -1.47
C SER A 30 1.42 -10.76 -0.79
N SER A 31 1.22 -12.04 -1.09
CA SER A 31 0.16 -12.84 -0.49
C SER A 31 0.31 -12.92 1.03
N VAL A 32 -0.79 -12.81 1.76
CA VAL A 32 -0.81 -12.97 3.21
C VAL A 32 -0.94 -14.46 3.54
N ASN A 33 0.13 -15.07 4.03
CA ASN A 33 0.19 -16.51 4.36
C ASN A 33 0.21 -16.79 5.87
N VAL A 34 -0.37 -15.91 6.69
CA VAL A 34 -0.54 -16.12 8.13
C VAL A 34 -1.99 -16.44 8.46
N TYR A 35 -2.23 -17.12 9.58
CA TYR A 35 -3.59 -17.38 10.05
C TYR A 35 -4.34 -16.07 10.38
N PRO A 36 -5.67 -16.00 10.18
CA PRO A 36 -6.45 -14.77 10.41
C PRO A 36 -6.21 -14.13 11.79
N GLN A 37 -6.06 -14.95 12.83
CA GLN A 37 -5.80 -14.52 14.21
C GLN A 37 -4.50 -13.72 14.35
N ASN A 38 -3.54 -13.97 13.46
CA ASN A 38 -2.23 -13.31 13.42
C ASN A 38 -2.12 -12.26 12.29
N MET A 39 -3.16 -12.11 11.46
CA MET A 39 -3.20 -11.02 10.47
C MET A 39 -3.32 -9.66 11.17
N THR A 40 -2.68 -8.63 10.63
CA THR A 40 -2.95 -7.25 11.04
C THR A 40 -4.33 -6.80 10.57
N ASN A 41 -4.89 -5.76 11.20
CA ASN A 41 -6.20 -5.23 10.80
C ASN A 41 -6.21 -4.78 9.32
N ILE A 42 -5.09 -4.25 8.83
CA ILE A 42 -4.94 -3.89 7.41
C ILE A 42 -4.90 -5.12 6.52
N GLN A 43 -4.19 -6.19 6.91
CA GLN A 43 -4.20 -7.43 6.14
C GLN A 43 -5.60 -8.07 6.06
N LEU A 44 -6.38 -8.00 7.14
CA LEU A 44 -7.79 -8.42 7.12
C LEU A 44 -8.62 -7.57 6.15
N CYS A 45 -8.44 -6.24 6.16
CA CYS A 45 -9.11 -5.35 5.21
C CYS A 45 -8.70 -5.62 3.75
N ASP A 46 -7.40 -5.77 3.49
CA ASP A 46 -6.82 -6.02 2.17
C ASP A 46 -7.33 -7.32 1.57
N THR A 47 -7.36 -8.39 2.37
CA THR A 47 -7.80 -9.73 1.92
C THR A 47 -9.31 -9.82 1.77
N LEU A 48 -10.09 -9.12 2.60
CA LEU A 48 -11.56 -9.18 2.57
C LEU A 48 -12.21 -8.23 1.55
N PHE A 49 -11.66 -7.03 1.34
CA PHE A 49 -12.29 -5.98 0.53
C PHE A 49 -11.48 -5.51 -0.68
N TYR A 50 -10.16 -5.65 -0.66
CA TYR A 50 -9.28 -5.08 -1.70
C TYR A 50 -8.55 -6.13 -2.54
N GLY A 51 -8.92 -7.41 -2.41
CA GLY A 51 -8.48 -8.48 -3.30
C GLY A 51 -7.05 -8.97 -3.10
N ARG A 52 -6.45 -8.73 -1.93
CA ARG A 52 -5.11 -9.25 -1.63
C ARG A 52 -5.13 -10.77 -1.46
N HIS A 53 -4.24 -11.45 -2.17
CA HIS A 53 -4.16 -12.91 -2.15
C HIS A 53 -3.84 -13.47 -0.76
N THR A 54 -4.47 -14.59 -0.40
CA THR A 54 -4.22 -15.34 0.83
C THR A 54 -4.61 -16.81 0.66
N ASN A 55 -3.97 -17.70 1.41
CA ASN A 55 -4.31 -19.12 1.46
C ASN A 55 -5.41 -19.43 2.49
N GLN A 56 -5.89 -18.42 3.22
CA GLN A 56 -6.93 -18.56 4.24
C GLN A 56 -8.32 -18.41 3.61
N THR A 57 -9.34 -19.02 4.22
CA THR A 57 -10.71 -18.92 3.72
C THR A 57 -11.33 -17.56 4.05
N LEU A 58 -12.16 -17.03 3.14
CA LEU A 58 -12.89 -15.77 3.37
C LEU A 58 -13.78 -15.82 4.61
N ALA A 59 -14.34 -16.99 4.94
CA ALA A 59 -15.12 -17.18 6.16
C ALA A 59 -14.29 -17.01 7.43
N ALA A 60 -13.07 -17.56 7.47
CA ALA A 60 -12.18 -17.41 8.63
C ALA A 60 -11.68 -15.97 8.78
N ILE A 61 -11.37 -15.31 7.66
CA ILE A 61 -11.00 -13.90 7.62
C ILE A 61 -12.15 -13.01 8.09
N GLY A 62 -13.36 -13.23 7.56
CA GLY A 62 -14.57 -12.48 7.93
C GLY A 62 -14.97 -12.69 9.39
N SER A 63 -14.84 -13.92 9.90
CA SER A 63 -15.07 -14.21 11.32
C SER A 63 -14.11 -13.43 12.21
N GLU A 64 -12.83 -13.39 11.88
CA GLU A 64 -11.84 -12.64 12.63
C GLU A 64 -12.07 -11.13 12.54
N PHE A 65 -12.41 -10.63 11.36
CA PHE A 65 -12.78 -9.24 11.14
C PHE A 65 -13.95 -8.80 12.05
N ASN A 66 -15.00 -9.62 12.10
CA ASN A 66 -16.15 -9.39 12.98
C ASN A 66 -15.78 -9.52 14.46
N ARG A 67 -14.95 -10.50 14.83
CA ARG A 67 -14.45 -10.69 16.20
C ARG A 67 -13.71 -9.45 16.70
N ARG A 68 -12.94 -8.80 15.82
CA ARG A 68 -12.21 -7.55 16.11
C ARG A 68 -13.07 -6.29 16.03
N LYS A 69 -14.37 -6.41 15.72
CA LYS A 69 -15.32 -5.29 15.55
C LYS A 69 -14.82 -4.26 14.53
N LEU A 70 -14.12 -4.72 13.49
CA LEU A 70 -13.67 -3.85 12.40
C LEU A 70 -14.86 -3.52 11.48
N SER A 71 -14.75 -2.42 10.76
CA SER A 71 -15.73 -1.99 9.76
C SER A 71 -15.05 -1.61 8.46
N LYS A 72 -15.78 -1.71 7.34
CA LYS A 72 -15.24 -1.28 6.04
C LYS A 72 -14.85 0.20 6.07
N THR A 73 -15.62 1.04 6.75
CA THR A 73 -15.31 2.47 6.92
C THR A 73 -13.99 2.69 7.66
N TRP A 74 -13.68 1.86 8.66
CA TRP A 74 -12.38 1.88 9.33
C TRP A 74 -11.26 1.49 8.37
N CYS A 75 -11.45 0.46 7.54
CA CYS A 75 -10.48 0.06 6.52
C CYS A 75 -10.17 1.22 5.55
N ASP A 76 -11.21 1.89 5.06
CA ASP A 76 -11.09 3.01 4.12
C ASP A 76 -10.34 4.19 4.78
N GLN A 77 -10.63 4.50 6.06
CA GLN A 77 -9.94 5.55 6.81
C GLN A 77 -8.48 5.20 7.12
N ALA A 78 -8.20 3.94 7.48
CA ALA A 78 -6.85 3.48 7.80
C ALA A 78 -5.95 3.49 6.57
N GLY A 79 -6.48 3.12 5.40
CA GLY A 79 -5.79 3.23 4.11
C GLY A 79 -5.46 4.68 3.74
N ASN A 80 -6.41 5.61 3.97
CA ASN A 80 -6.18 7.03 3.68
C ASN A 80 -5.12 7.66 4.61
N LYS A 81 -5.09 7.27 5.89
CA LYS A 81 -4.04 7.71 6.83
C LYS A 81 -2.65 7.27 6.36
N TRP A 82 -2.50 6.03 5.91
CA TRP A 82 -1.22 5.53 5.38
C TRP A 82 -0.77 6.35 4.16
N TYR A 83 -1.69 6.62 3.22
CA TYR A 83 -1.39 7.44 2.04
C TYR A 83 -0.96 8.86 2.40
N LEU A 84 -1.68 9.50 3.34
CA LEU A 84 -1.34 10.84 3.82
C LEU A 84 0.00 10.85 4.55
N THR A 85 0.27 9.90 5.44
CA THR A 85 1.55 9.80 6.16
C THR A 85 2.72 9.59 5.21
N SER A 86 2.63 8.66 4.26
CA SER A 86 3.72 8.44 3.29
C SER A 86 3.95 9.66 2.39
N THR A 87 2.89 10.39 2.05
CA THR A 87 3.01 11.63 1.27
C THR A 87 3.64 12.75 2.10
N VAL A 88 3.24 12.90 3.36
CA VAL A 88 3.83 13.88 4.28
C VAL A 88 5.30 13.56 4.58
N GLU A 89 5.65 12.31 4.86
CA GLU A 89 7.05 11.89 5.06
C GLU A 89 7.91 12.16 3.82
N TRP A 90 7.39 11.92 2.62
CA TRP A 90 8.09 12.23 1.38
C TRP A 90 8.31 13.75 1.18
N ILE A 91 7.30 14.57 1.51
CA ILE A 91 7.38 16.03 1.40
C ILE A 91 8.32 16.63 2.45
N VAL A 92 8.27 16.13 3.69
CA VAL A 92 9.05 16.68 4.81
C VAL A 92 10.49 16.15 4.80
N HIS A 93 10.74 14.95 4.27
CA HIS A 93 12.08 14.34 4.19
C HIS A 93 12.44 13.86 2.78
N PRO A 94 12.69 14.77 1.82
CA PRO A 94 12.97 14.39 0.43
C PRO A 94 14.32 13.66 0.23
N HIS A 95 15.18 13.55 1.26
CA HIS A 95 16.55 13.04 1.10
C HIS A 95 17.04 12.04 2.17
N SER A 96 16.18 11.51 3.03
CA SER A 96 16.56 10.41 3.92
C SER A 96 15.90 9.11 3.48
N LYS A 97 16.63 8.33 2.67
CA LYS A 97 16.49 6.87 2.68
C LYS A 97 16.80 6.41 4.11
N ALA A 98 15.78 6.31 4.95
CA ALA A 98 15.93 5.75 6.28
C ALA A 98 15.04 4.52 6.35
N HIS A 99 15.71 3.37 6.30
CA HIS A 99 15.20 2.11 6.81
C HIS A 99 14.43 2.33 8.12
N HIS A 100 13.10 2.17 8.07
CA HIS A 100 12.30 1.92 9.26
C HIS A 100 11.52 0.61 9.10
N SER A 101 12.28 -0.47 8.87
CA SER A 101 11.93 -1.76 9.44
C SER A 101 12.35 -1.72 10.91
N LYS A 102 11.49 -1.18 11.79
CA LYS A 102 11.61 -1.52 13.22
C LYS A 102 11.21 -2.98 13.37
N THR A 103 12.24 -3.81 13.52
CA THR A 103 12.32 -4.92 14.47
C THR A 103 11.00 -5.32 15.15
N HIS A 104 10.53 -6.53 14.84
CA HIS A 104 9.76 -7.34 15.79
C HIS A 104 10.52 -8.65 16.00
N ASN A 105 11.26 -8.67 17.11
CA ASN A 105 11.55 -9.81 17.99
C ASN A 105 12.04 -11.14 17.38
N SER A 106 13.34 -11.43 17.53
CA SER A 106 13.79 -12.62 18.29
C SER A 106 15.26 -12.49 18.69
#